data_AF-A0A3D3TI77-F1
#
_entry.id   AF-A0A3D3TI77-F1
#
_cell.length_a   1.000
_cell.length_b   1.000
_cell.length_c   1.000
_cell.angle_alpha   90.00
_cell.angle_beta   90.00
_cell.angle_gamma   90.00
#
_symmetry.space_group_name_H-M   'P 1'
#
loop_
_entity.id
_entity.type
_entity.pdbx_description
1 polymer ?
#
loop_
_entity_poly.entity_id
_entity_poly.type
_entity_poly.pdbx_seq_one_letter_code
_entity_poly.pdbx_strand_id
1 'polypeptide(L)'
;MKSKTIIILSVSLFLASASKAEEKPKTETGKASFYGQKFHNRKTASGTIYNQHDFTCAHRHLPFGTKLLVRNPENDRQVIVRVTDRGPSKRSRIIDLSLAAARTLGIVNQGVATVEISRHIEREKKVYDIPRLSINGQQLLIISRNQSLSENFPVNF
;
A
#
# COMPACT_ATOMS: atom_id res chain seq x y z
N MET A 1 -43.47 -29.76 -49.63
CA MET A 1 -42.27 -29.89 -48.76
C MET A 1 -42.30 -28.74 -47.76
N LYS A 2 -42.56 -29.01 -46.46
CA LYS A 2 -42.69 -27.98 -45.43
C LYS A 2 -41.29 -27.66 -44.88
N SER A 3 -40.79 -26.45 -45.15
CA SER A 3 -39.52 -25.96 -44.63
C SER A 3 -39.61 -25.77 -43.12
N LYS A 4 -38.71 -26.42 -42.37
CA LYS A 4 -38.61 -26.30 -40.91
C LYS A 4 -37.74 -25.09 -40.60
N THR A 5 -38.37 -23.99 -40.21
CA THR A 5 -37.70 -22.81 -39.66
C THR A 5 -37.04 -23.17 -38.34
N ILE A 6 -35.71 -23.27 -38.31
CA ILE A 6 -34.91 -23.42 -37.10
C ILE A 6 -34.74 -22.02 -36.51
N ILE A 7 -35.50 -21.71 -35.46
CA ILE A 7 -35.32 -20.49 -34.66
C ILE A 7 -34.06 -20.72 -33.82
N ILE A 8 -32.95 -20.10 -34.24
CA ILE A 8 -31.74 -19.98 -33.41
C ILE A 8 -32.09 -19.03 -32.27
N LEU A 9 -32.52 -19.60 -31.14
CA LEU A 9 -32.72 -18.86 -29.90
C LEU A 9 -31.35 -18.50 -29.34
N SER A 10 -30.84 -17.34 -29.74
CA SER A 10 -29.64 -16.72 -29.20
C SER A 10 -29.87 -16.32 -27.73
N VAL A 11 -29.72 -17.29 -26.83
CA VAL A 11 -29.59 -17.02 -25.39
C VAL A 11 -28.27 -16.30 -25.20
N SER A 12 -28.32 -14.97 -25.32
CA SER A 12 -27.22 -14.08 -24.95
C SER A 12 -27.12 -14.14 -23.43
N LEU A 13 -26.30 -15.04 -22.91
CA LEU A 13 -25.93 -15.08 -21.51
C LEU A 13 -25.08 -13.83 -21.23
N PHE A 14 -25.76 -12.76 -20.82
CA PHE A 14 -25.13 -11.54 -20.35
C PHE A 14 -24.39 -11.88 -19.05
N LEU A 15 -23.12 -12.27 -19.18
CA LEU A 15 -22.18 -12.31 -18.06
C LEU A 15 -21.98 -10.88 -17.57
N ALA A 16 -22.85 -10.43 -16.68
CA ALA A 16 -22.64 -9.23 -15.90
C ALA A 16 -21.41 -9.47 -15.02
N SER A 17 -20.25 -9.08 -15.52
CA SER A 17 -19.05 -8.96 -14.71
C SER A 17 -19.30 -7.82 -13.72
N ALA A 18 -19.76 -8.17 -12.52
CA ALA A 18 -19.84 -7.22 -11.42
C ALA A 18 -18.40 -6.84 -11.05
N SER A 19 -17.93 -5.72 -11.60
CA SER A 19 -16.70 -5.10 -11.17
C SER A 19 -16.87 -4.71 -9.70
N LYS A 20 -16.19 -5.44 -8.82
CA LYS A 20 -16.14 -5.15 -7.39
C LYS A 20 -15.55 -3.74 -7.24
N ALA A 21 -16.38 -2.78 -6.85
CA ALA A 21 -15.93 -1.39 -6.67
C ALA A 21 -14.73 -1.38 -5.70
N GLU A 22 -13.64 -0.74 -6.10
CA GLU A 22 -12.47 -0.61 -5.23
C GLU A 22 -12.81 0.29 -4.05
N GLU A 23 -13.11 -0.31 -2.90
CA GLU A 23 -13.28 0.43 -1.66
C GLU A 23 -11.94 1.05 -1.26
N LYS A 24 -11.90 2.38 -1.14
CA LYS A 24 -10.70 3.08 -0.67
C LYS A 24 -10.37 2.62 0.76
N PRO A 25 -9.10 2.32 1.09
CA PRO A 25 -8.74 1.90 2.43
C PRO A 25 -9.10 2.99 3.43
N LYS A 26 -9.75 2.60 4.53
CA LYS A 26 -10.10 3.51 5.62
C LYS A 26 -8.85 4.19 6.18
N THR A 27 -8.90 5.52 6.26
CA THR A 27 -7.84 6.35 6.84
C THR A 27 -8.18 6.70 8.28
N GLU A 28 -7.19 6.65 9.16
CA GLU A 28 -7.24 7.11 10.55
C GLU A 28 -6.19 8.22 10.75
N THR A 29 -6.56 9.30 11.43
CA THR A 29 -5.66 10.43 11.72
C THR A 29 -5.39 10.53 13.21
N GLY A 30 -4.14 10.75 13.59
CA GLY A 30 -3.76 10.87 15.00
C GLY A 30 -2.29 11.17 15.20
N LYS A 31 -1.84 11.18 16.46
CA LYS A 31 -0.43 11.44 16.77
C LYS A 31 0.44 10.20 16.60
N ALA A 32 1.60 10.38 15.97
CA ALA A 32 2.69 9.42 15.92
C ALA A 32 3.84 9.86 16.82
N SER A 33 4.58 8.90 17.37
CA SER A 33 5.94 9.11 17.85
C SER A 33 6.86 8.02 17.33
N PHE A 34 8.07 7.88 17.86
CA PHE A 34 9.00 6.83 17.46
C PHE A 34 9.82 6.31 18.64
N TYR A 35 10.35 5.09 18.48
CA TYR A 35 11.25 4.48 19.45
C TYR A 35 12.60 5.20 19.48
N GLY A 36 13.10 5.48 20.69
CA GLY A 36 14.48 5.91 20.89
C GLY A 36 15.49 4.79 20.66
N GLN A 37 16.75 5.14 20.40
CA GLN A 37 17.84 4.20 20.09
C GLN A 37 18.03 3.09 21.13
N LYS A 38 17.72 3.36 22.41
CA LYS A 38 17.78 2.39 23.52
C LYS A 38 16.90 1.14 23.35
N PHE A 39 15.95 1.17 22.42
CA PHE A 39 15.10 0.01 22.13
C PHE A 39 15.73 -0.95 21.12
N HIS A 40 16.77 -0.53 20.37
CA HIS A 40 17.44 -1.36 19.39
C HIS A 40 17.88 -2.70 19.99
N ASN A 41 17.70 -3.78 19.23
CA ASN A 41 17.99 -5.16 19.63
C ASN A 41 17.11 -5.73 20.77
N ARG A 42 16.03 -5.06 21.16
CA ARG A 42 15.04 -5.61 22.11
C ARG A 42 13.95 -6.37 21.37
N LYS A 43 13.39 -7.39 22.03
CA LYS A 43 12.28 -8.18 21.50
C LYS A 43 10.98 -7.37 21.50
N THR A 44 10.24 -7.42 20.39
CA THR A 44 8.89 -6.83 20.24
C THR A 44 7.81 -7.82 20.65
N ALA A 45 6.56 -7.36 20.77
CA ALA A 45 5.41 -8.21 21.07
C ALA A 45 5.10 -9.26 19.98
N SER A 46 5.51 -9.06 18.73
CA SER A 46 5.44 -10.12 17.70
C SER A 46 6.49 -11.22 17.87
N GLY A 47 7.44 -11.03 18.78
CA GLY A 47 8.57 -11.93 19.00
C GLY A 47 9.81 -11.62 18.16
N THR A 48 9.74 -10.67 17.22
CA THR A 48 10.89 -10.24 16.40
C THR A 48 11.81 -9.29 17.18
N ILE A 49 13.08 -9.19 16.77
CA ILE A 49 13.99 -8.19 17.33
C ILE A 49 13.76 -6.84 16.65
N TYR A 50 13.61 -5.78 17.44
CA TYR A 50 13.49 -4.42 16.93
C TYR A 50 14.81 -3.93 16.36
N ASN A 51 14.81 -3.67 15.05
CA ASN A 51 15.86 -2.96 14.35
C ASN A 51 15.42 -1.52 14.05
N GLN A 52 16.21 -0.54 14.50
CA GLN A 52 15.90 0.88 14.28
C GLN A 52 15.98 1.29 12.81
N HIS A 53 16.65 0.50 11.98
CA HIS A 53 16.82 0.71 10.55
C HIS A 53 15.69 0.12 9.69
N ASP A 54 14.83 -0.74 10.26
CA ASP A 54 13.71 -1.33 9.55
C ASP A 54 12.50 -0.39 9.52
N PHE A 55 11.59 -0.59 8.56
CA PHE A 55 10.31 0.12 8.52
C PHE A 55 9.23 -0.65 9.27
N THR A 56 9.23 -0.49 10.60
CA THR A 56 8.31 -1.17 11.51
C THR A 56 7.59 -0.19 12.42
N CYS A 57 6.49 -0.64 13.04
CA CYS A 57 5.73 0.16 13.99
C CYS A 57 5.04 -0.69 15.07
N ALA A 58 4.61 -0.02 16.13
CA ALA A 58 3.69 -0.53 17.13
C ALA A 58 2.27 -0.02 16.87
N HIS A 59 1.29 -0.90 17.02
CA HIS A 59 -0.13 -0.55 16.93
C HIS A 59 -0.97 -1.40 17.90
N ARG A 60 -2.07 -0.84 18.41
CA ARG A 60 -2.82 -1.43 19.53
C ARG A 60 -3.50 -2.75 19.16
N HIS A 61 -4.24 -2.73 18.05
CA HIS A 61 -5.18 -3.80 17.73
C HIS A 61 -4.95 -4.45 16.36
N LEU A 62 -4.11 -3.86 15.50
CA LEU A 62 -3.89 -4.41 14.17
C LEU A 62 -3.08 -5.72 14.28
N PRO A 63 -3.41 -6.73 13.46
CA PRO A 63 -2.64 -7.97 13.39
C PRO A 63 -1.17 -7.67 13.07
N PHE A 64 -0.26 -8.43 13.69
CA PHE A 64 1.15 -8.36 13.32
C PHE A 64 1.32 -8.72 11.85
N GLY A 65 2.29 -8.09 11.18
CA GLY A 65 2.50 -8.24 9.74
C GLY A 65 1.62 -7.32 8.88
N THR A 66 0.60 -6.66 9.43
CA THR A 66 -0.18 -5.65 8.70
C THR A 66 0.77 -4.56 8.17
N LYS A 67 0.68 -4.26 6.86
CA LYS A 67 1.36 -3.11 6.25
C LYS A 67 0.45 -1.88 6.33
N LEU A 68 1.01 -0.76 6.74
CA LEU A 68 0.34 0.53 6.82
C LEU A 68 1.07 1.53 5.94
N LEU A 69 0.32 2.31 5.17
CA LEU A 69 0.81 3.56 4.60
C LEU A 69 0.65 4.63 5.68
N VAL A 70 1.74 5.29 6.04
CA VAL A 70 1.76 6.41 6.98
C VAL A 70 2.13 7.65 6.21
N ARG A 71 1.32 8.71 6.33
CA ARG A 71 1.56 10.01 5.72
C ARG A 71 1.69 11.08 6.80
N ASN A 72 2.67 11.95 6.64
CA ASN A 72 2.71 13.22 7.37
C ASN A 72 2.05 14.31 6.49
N PRO A 73 0.85 14.81 6.84
CA PRO A 73 0.16 15.80 6.03
C PRO A 73 0.84 17.18 6.04
N GLU A 74 1.77 17.46 6.96
CA GLU A 74 2.48 18.75 7.01
C GLU A 74 3.53 18.90 5.90
N ASN A 75 4.05 17.80 5.37
CA ASN A 75 5.13 17.80 4.36
C ASN A 75 4.90 16.80 3.22
N ASP A 76 3.73 16.17 3.18
CA ASP A 76 3.31 15.15 2.21
C ASP A 76 4.20 13.90 2.11
N ARG A 77 5.17 13.73 3.02
CA ARG A 77 6.04 12.55 3.02
C ARG A 77 5.28 11.34 3.52
N GLN A 78 5.59 10.19 2.93
CA GLN A 78 4.92 8.92 3.23
C GLN A 78 5.92 7.79 3.41
N VAL A 79 5.54 6.78 4.19
CA VAL A 79 6.32 5.56 4.39
C VAL A 79 5.40 4.38 4.61
N ILE A 80 5.76 3.22 4.08
CA ILE A 80 5.07 1.96 4.38
C ILE A 80 5.79 1.29 5.54
N VAL A 81 5.05 0.90 6.57
CA VAL A 81 5.59 0.22 7.76
C VAL A 81 4.84 -1.07 8.03
N ARG A 82 5.51 -2.01 8.69
CA ARG A 82 4.93 -3.26 9.17
C ARG A 82 4.64 -3.21 10.67
N VAL A 83 3.45 -3.64 11.08
CA VAL A 83 3.09 -3.80 12.49
C VAL A 83 3.87 -4.98 13.09
N THR A 84 4.76 -4.72 14.04
CA THR A 84 5.57 -5.75 14.72
C THR A 84 5.50 -5.65 16.24
N ASP A 85 4.84 -4.63 16.80
CA ASP A 85 4.80 -4.44 18.25
C ASP A 85 3.43 -3.94 18.74
N ARG A 86 3.24 -3.94 20.06
CA ARG A 86 2.06 -3.42 20.74
C ARG A 86 2.35 -2.09 21.40
N GLY A 87 1.36 -1.21 21.33
CA GLY A 87 1.46 0.20 21.72
C GLY A 87 0.61 1.03 20.77
N PRO A 88 0.64 2.37 20.86
CA PRO A 88 1.37 3.16 21.86
C PRO A 88 0.79 3.04 23.28
N SER A 89 1.62 3.12 24.32
CA SER A 89 1.14 3.13 25.72
C SER A 89 0.36 4.42 26.05
N LYS A 90 0.70 5.55 25.43
CA LYS A 90 -0.06 6.80 25.57
C LYS A 90 -1.29 6.79 24.67
N ARG A 91 -2.48 6.89 25.25
CA ARG A 91 -3.78 6.87 24.52
C ARG A 91 -3.92 7.96 23.46
N SER A 92 -3.21 9.08 23.61
CA SER A 92 -3.22 10.19 22.64
C SER A 92 -2.49 9.89 21.31
N ARG A 93 -1.71 8.81 21.23
CA ARG A 93 -0.97 8.41 20.02
C ARG A 93 -1.62 7.18 19.39
N ILE A 94 -1.67 7.13 18.06
CA ILE A 94 -2.23 6.01 17.29
C ILE A 94 -1.15 5.01 16.84
N ILE A 95 0.11 5.47 16.69
CA ILE A 95 1.22 4.65 16.19
C ILE A 95 2.55 5.09 16.80
N ASP A 96 3.43 4.14 17.10
CA ASP A 96 4.84 4.39 17.44
C ASP A 96 5.71 3.77 16.34
N LEU A 97 6.51 4.58 15.66
CA LEU A 97 7.29 4.20 14.48
C LEU A 97 8.72 3.76 14.85
N SER A 98 9.38 3.05 13.94
CA SER A 98 10.83 2.90 13.98
C SER A 98 11.53 4.24 13.72
N LEU A 99 12.81 4.34 14.09
CA LEU A 99 13.61 5.54 13.85
C LEU A 99 13.79 5.81 12.35
N ALA A 100 14.01 4.76 11.53
CA ALA A 100 14.07 4.89 10.08
C ALA A 100 12.76 5.44 9.49
N ALA A 101 11.60 4.91 9.90
CA ALA A 101 10.31 5.41 9.42
C ALA A 101 10.08 6.89 9.82
N ALA A 102 10.44 7.26 11.05
CA ALA A 102 10.33 8.64 11.53
C ALA A 102 11.24 9.61 10.75
N ARG A 103 12.46 9.19 10.39
CA ARG A 103 13.37 9.95 9.52
C ARG A 103 12.78 10.14 8.13
N THR A 104 12.21 9.07 7.56
CA THR A 104 11.55 9.12 6.24
C THR A 104 10.33 10.03 6.23
N LEU A 105 9.58 10.13 7.34
CA LEU A 105 8.47 11.08 7.47
C LEU A 105 8.89 12.51 7.85
N GLY A 106 10.16 12.70 8.23
CA GLY A 106 10.67 14.00 8.68
C GLY A 106 10.08 14.45 10.02
N ILE A 107 9.84 13.53 10.95
CA ILE A 107 9.22 13.82 12.26
C ILE A 107 10.20 13.74 13.46
N VAL A 108 11.49 13.46 13.21
CA VAL A 108 12.48 13.21 14.27
C VAL A 108 12.70 14.44 15.16
N ASN A 109 12.79 15.62 14.55
CA ASN A 109 13.04 16.88 15.29
C ASN A 109 11.81 17.30 16.11
N GLN A 110 10.60 17.03 15.63
CA GLN A 110 9.35 17.30 16.34
C GLN A 110 9.13 16.32 17.50
N GLY A 111 9.67 15.10 17.40
CA GLY A 111 9.46 14.00 18.36
C GLY A 111 8.07 13.36 18.24
N VAL A 112 7.03 14.17 18.11
CA VAL A 112 5.63 13.78 17.95
C VAL A 112 5.01 14.62 16.83
N ALA A 113 4.31 13.97 15.90
CA ALA A 113 3.65 14.65 14.78
C ALA A 113 2.23 14.10 14.54
N THR A 114 1.38 14.88 13.89
CA THR A 114 0.12 14.35 13.35
C THR A 114 0.43 13.53 12.10
N VAL A 115 -0.19 12.35 11.97
CA VAL A 115 -0.08 11.50 10.78
C VAL A 115 -1.44 10.96 10.38
N GLU A 116 -1.54 10.54 9.13
CA GLU A 116 -2.63 9.75 8.57
C GLU A 116 -2.11 8.33 8.34
N ILE A 117 -2.86 7.31 8.77
CA ILE A 117 -2.56 5.89 8.51
C ILE A 117 -3.69 5.24 7.73
N SER A 118 -3.33 4.41 6.75
CA SER A 118 -4.28 3.56 6.03
C SER A 118 -3.68 2.20 5.74
N ARG A 119 -4.52 1.18 5.52
CA ARG A 119 -4.03 -0.17 5.21
C ARG A 119 -3.38 -0.17 3.83
N HIS A 120 -2.12 -0.58 3.76
CA HIS A 120 -1.42 -0.76 2.50
C HIS A 120 -1.72 -2.16 1.97
N ILE A 121 -2.48 -2.23 0.88
CA ILE A 121 -2.84 -3.47 0.19
C ILE A 121 -2.01 -3.51 -1.09
N GLU A 122 -1.15 -4.51 -1.21
CA GLU A 122 -0.41 -4.79 -2.43
C GLU A 122 -1.46 -5.14 -3.51
N ARG A 123 -1.70 -4.23 -4.45
CA ARG A 123 -2.58 -4.53 -5.59
C ARG A 123 -1.75 -5.31 -6.59
N GLU A 124 -2.23 -6.49 -6.97
CA GLU A 124 -1.63 -7.24 -8.08
C GLU A 124 -1.56 -6.32 -9.30
N LYS A 125 -0.35 -6.11 -9.83
CA LYS A 125 -0.20 -5.48 -11.15
C LYS A 125 -0.89 -6.41 -12.14
N LYS A 126 -2.02 -5.99 -12.69
CA LYS A 126 -2.63 -6.66 -13.84
C LYS A 126 -1.67 -6.47 -15.01
N VAL A 127 -0.81 -7.45 -15.24
CA VAL A 127 0.03 -7.53 -16.43
C VAL A 127 -0.92 -7.85 -17.57
N TYR A 128 -1.20 -6.86 -18.41
CA TYR A 128 -1.92 -7.10 -19.65
C TYR A 128 -0.92 -7.65 -20.66
N ASP A 129 -1.11 -8.90 -21.08
CA ASP A 129 -0.45 -9.42 -22.28
C ASP A 129 -1.01 -8.65 -23.48
N ILE A 130 -0.28 -7.63 -23.91
CA ILE A 130 -0.62 -6.90 -25.14
C ILE A 130 -0.14 -7.76 -26.30
N PRO A 131 -1.03 -8.33 -27.13
CA PRO A 131 -0.58 -9.03 -28.33
C PRO A 131 0.22 -8.04 -29.18
N ARG A 132 1.48 -8.38 -29.47
CA ARG A 132 2.31 -7.58 -30.38
C ARG A 132 1.69 -7.62 -31.77
N LEU A 133 0.87 -6.63 -32.10
CA LEU A 133 0.46 -6.41 -33.48
C LEU A 133 1.69 -5.88 -34.24
N SER A 134 2.19 -6.70 -35.16
CA SER A 134 3.22 -6.30 -36.11
C SER A 134 2.52 -5.66 -37.30
N ILE A 135 2.82 -4.38 -37.57
CA ILE A 135 2.43 -3.72 -38.83
C ILE A 135 3.75 -3.40 -39.54
N ASN A 136 3.93 -3.96 -40.74
CA ASN A 136 5.09 -3.70 -41.61
C ASN A 136 6.46 -3.89 -40.94
N GLY A 137 6.60 -4.92 -40.11
CA GLY A 137 7.88 -5.26 -39.47
C GLY A 137 8.33 -4.29 -38.38
N GLN A 138 7.52 -3.29 -38.03
CA GLN A 138 7.77 -2.40 -36.90
C GLN A 138 6.95 -2.83 -35.69
N GLN A 139 7.64 -2.96 -34.57
CA GLN A 139 7.06 -3.36 -33.30
C GLN A 139 6.38 -2.15 -32.66
N LEU A 140 5.05 -2.04 -32.80
CA LEU A 140 4.30 -0.98 -32.12
C LEU A 140 4.12 -1.36 -30.64
N LEU A 141 4.75 -0.62 -29.74
CA LEU A 141 4.49 -0.72 -28.30
C LEU A 141 3.29 0.17 -27.96
N ILE A 142 2.08 -0.41 -27.85
CA ILE A 142 0.92 0.32 -27.34
C ILE A 142 1.05 0.38 -25.83
N ILE A 143 1.59 1.48 -25.30
CA ILE A 143 1.60 1.74 -23.86
C ILE A 143 0.18 2.18 -23.48
N SER A 144 -0.56 1.32 -22.78
CA SER A 144 -1.77 1.78 -22.07
C SER A 144 -1.34 2.79 -21.00
N ARG A 145 -1.72 4.06 -21.17
CA ARG A 145 -1.54 5.10 -20.14
C ARG A 145 -2.44 4.77 -18.94
N ASN A 146 -1.96 3.90 -18.06
CA ASN A 146 -2.40 3.93 -16.67
C ASN A 146 -1.51 4.91 -15.92
N GLN A 147 -1.95 6.17 -15.86
CA GLN A 147 -1.40 7.14 -14.93
C GLN A 147 -1.63 6.65 -13.50
N SER A 148 -0.56 6.24 -12.84
CA SER A 148 -0.29 6.67 -11.47
C SER A 148 1.19 6.98 -11.38
N LEU A 149 1.51 8.26 -11.42
CA LEU A 149 2.86 8.79 -11.21
C LEU A 149 3.39 8.29 -9.87
N SER A 150 4.45 7.49 -9.90
CA SER A 150 5.45 7.48 -8.83
C SER A 150 6.76 7.86 -9.47
N GLU A 151 7.09 9.14 -9.35
CA GLU A 151 8.30 9.77 -9.85
C GLU A 151 9.55 9.14 -9.22
N ASN A 152 10.55 8.90 -10.07
CA ASN A 152 11.99 9.08 -9.84
C ASN A 152 12.58 8.66 -8.48
N PHE A 153 13.11 7.43 -8.42
CA PHE A 153 14.26 7.16 -7.56
C PHE A 153 15.54 7.54 -8.29
N PRO A 154 16.36 8.50 -7.81
CA PRO A 154 17.71 8.66 -8.31
C PRO A 154 18.54 7.46 -7.88
N VAL A 155 19.06 6.71 -8.86
CA VAL A 155 20.17 5.79 -8.66
C VAL A 155 21.42 6.65 -8.68
N ASN A 156 22.03 6.88 -7.53
CA ASN A 156 23.40 7.36 -7.47
C ASN A 156 24.34 6.15 -7.44
N PHE A 157 25.34 6.22 -8.31
CA PHE A 157 26.37 5.23 -8.66
C PHE A 157 27.06 4.57 -7.47
#